data_AF-A0A968FPF3-F1
#
_entry.id   AF-A0A968FPF3-F1
#
_cell.length_a   1.000
_cell.length_b   1.000
_cell.length_c   1.000
_cell.angle_alpha   90.00
_cell.angle_beta   90.00
_cell.angle_gamma   90.00
#
_symmetry.space_group_name_H-M   'P 1'
#
loop_
_entity.id
_entity.type
_entity.pdbx_description
1 polymer ?
#
loop_
_entity_poly.entity_id
_entity_poly.type
_entity_poly.pdbx_seq_one_letter_code
_entity_poly.pdbx_strand_id
1 'polypeptide(L)' 'SLYRGFLVVKAEHQEQGRVPLADISVLMLSGHGNSLSTNTVNKLLENGSMIVFCGSNFQPSGLVWPMVTHHLQQQR' A
#
# COMPACT_ATOMS: atom_id res chain seq x y z
N SER A 1 8.27 -2.92 -0.43
CA SER A 1 8.87 -2.85 -1.79
C SER A 1 8.04 -3.71 -2.74
N LEU A 2 8.28 -3.66 -4.06
CA LEU A 2 7.50 -4.46 -5.02
C LEU A 2 8.36 -5.54 -5.68
N TYR A 3 7.77 -6.71 -5.93
CA TYR A 3 8.38 -7.78 -6.71
C TYR A 3 7.30 -8.55 -7.49
N ARG A 4 7.34 -8.49 -8.83
CA ARG A 4 6.46 -9.26 -9.74
C ARG A 4 4.96 -9.26 -9.37
N GLY A 5 4.41 -8.09 -9.03
CA GLY A 5 3.00 -7.94 -8.66
C GLY A 5 2.68 -8.18 -7.18
N PHE A 6 3.70 -8.42 -6.35
CA PHE A 6 3.55 -8.57 -4.90
C PHE A 6 4.13 -7.36 -4.16
N LEU A 7 3.44 -6.94 -3.09
CA LEU A 7 4.02 -6.12 -2.04
C LEU A 7 4.89 -7.02 -1.16
N VAL A 8 6.20 -6.78 -1.13
CA VAL A 8 7.16 -7.49 -0.28
C VAL A 8 7.42 -6.69 0.98
N VAL A 9 7.19 -7.32 2.13
CA VAL A 9 7.46 -6.81 3.47
C VAL A 9 8.82 -7.31 3.91
N LYS A 10 9.68 -6.39 4.35
CA LYS A 10 11.03 -6.70 4.83
C LYS A 10 11.24 -6.10 6.21
N ALA A 11 11.93 -6.85 7.06
CA ALA A 11 12.48 -6.38 8.33
C ALA A 11 13.96 -6.79 8.36
N GLU A 12 14.84 -5.88 8.79
CA GLU A 12 16.29 -6.15 8.87
C GLU A 12 16.88 -6.72 7.58
N HIS A 13 16.44 -6.20 6.43
CA HIS A 13 16.80 -6.65 5.07
C HIS A 13 16.32 -8.06 4.67
N GLN A 14 15.65 -8.79 5.56
CA GLN A 14 15.08 -10.10 5.29
C GLN A 14 13.60 -10.00 4.91
N GLU A 15 13.19 -10.73 3.88
CA GLU A 15 11.78 -10.87 3.49
C GLU A 15 11.02 -11.62 4.59
N GLN A 16 10.00 -10.97 5.14
CA GLN A 16 9.10 -11.55 6.15
C GLN A 16 7.87 -12.18 5.49
N GLY A 17 7.53 -11.70 4.31
CA GLY A 17 6.42 -12.21 3.53
C GLY A 17 6.09 -11.27 2.38
N ARG A 18 5.13 -11.70 1.56
CA ARG A 18 4.62 -10.93 0.45
C ARG A 18 3.14 -11.18 0.22
N VAL A 19 2.45 -10.16 -0.23
CA VAL A 19 1.00 -10.19 -0.50
C VAL A 19 0.79 -9.73 -1.94
N PRO A 20 -0.05 -10.42 -2.75
CA PRO A 20 -0.41 -9.93 -4.08
C PRO A 20 -0.99 -8.52 -3.98
N LEU A 21 -0.60 -7.61 -4.87
CA LEU A 21 -1.16 -6.25 -4.88
C LEU A 21 -2.68 -6.28 -5.08
N ALA A 22 -3.17 -7.19 -5.93
CA ALA A 22 -4.58 -7.40 -6.22
C ALA A 22 -5.43 -7.70 -4.98
N ASP A 23 -4.83 -8.27 -3.94
CA ASP A 23 -5.54 -8.69 -2.72
C ASP A 23 -5.54 -7.59 -1.63
N ILE A 24 -4.90 -6.45 -1.88
CA ILE A 24 -4.75 -5.36 -0.90
C ILE A 24 -5.78 -4.28 -1.20
N SER A 25 -6.79 -4.10 -0.34
CA SER A 25 -7.70 -2.95 -0.42
C SER A 25 -7.16 -1.73 0.34
N VAL A 26 -6.51 -1.95 1.49
CA VAL A 26 -5.95 -0.90 2.34
C VAL A 26 -4.60 -1.34 2.88
N LEU A 27 -3.59 -0.48 2.76
CA LEU A 27 -2.32 -0.60 3.46
C LEU A 27 -2.28 0.37 4.64
N MET A 28 -2.26 -0.15 5.87
CA MET A 28 -2.16 0.65 7.09
C MET A 28 -0.71 0.69 7.59
N LEU A 29 -0.16 1.90 7.71
CA LEU A 29 1.20 2.15 8.18
C LEU A 29 1.15 2.66 9.61
N SER A 30 1.31 1.75 10.57
CA SER A 30 1.25 2.04 12.01
C SER A 30 2.63 2.21 12.66
N GLY A 31 3.68 1.62 12.08
CA GLY A 31 5.06 1.71 12.59
C GLY A 31 5.79 2.99 12.16
N HIS A 32 6.62 3.53 13.06
CA HIS A 32 7.38 4.77 12.82
C HIS A 32 8.58 4.63 11.88
N GLY A 33 9.05 3.41 11.64
CA GLY A 33 10.21 3.12 10.78
C GLY A 33 9.86 2.62 9.38
N ASN A 34 8.60 2.76 8.96
CA ASN A 34 8.16 2.25 7.67
C ASN A 34 8.77 3.05 6.53
N SER A 35 9.41 2.36 5.58
CA SER A 35 9.90 2.95 4.35
C SER A 35 9.27 2.25 3.14
N LEU A 36 8.87 3.05 2.17
CA LEU A 36 8.25 2.60 0.93
C LEU A 36 8.65 3.54 -0.20
N SER A 37 8.83 2.99 -1.39
CA SER A 37 9.16 3.78 -2.56
C SER A 37 7.91 4.41 -3.17
N THR A 38 8.08 5.53 -3.86
CA THR A 38 6.99 6.15 -4.65
C THR A 38 6.36 5.16 -5.63
N ASN A 39 7.17 4.27 -6.23
CA ASN A 39 6.65 3.20 -7.10
C ASN A 39 5.69 2.25 -6.35
N THR A 40 5.97 1.94 -5.07
CA THR A 40 5.07 1.13 -4.24
C THR A 40 3.73 1.85 -4.01
N VAL A 41 3.77 3.15 -3.71
CA VAL A 41 2.56 3.98 -3.57
C VAL A 41 1.74 3.96 -4.85
N ASN A 42 2.36 4.34 -5.97
CA ASN A 42 1.65 4.47 -7.24
C ASN A 42 0.99 3.16 -7.66
N LYS A 43 1.68 2.02 -7.54
CA LYS A 43 1.11 0.72 -7.91
C LYS A 43 -0.03 0.27 -7.01
N LEU A 44 0.00 0.60 -5.72
CA LEU A 44 -1.15 0.37 -4.82
C LEU A 44 -2.35 1.23 -5.25
N LEU A 45 -2.14 2.51 -5.52
CA LEU A 45 -3.20 3.43 -5.96
C LEU A 45 -3.79 3.04 -7.33
N GLU A 46 -2.94 2.67 -8.30
CA GLU A 46 -3.36 2.16 -9.62
C GLU A 46 -4.22 0.89 -9.50
N ASN A 47 -3.96 0.06 -8.50
CA ASN A 47 -4.76 -1.13 -8.21
C ASN A 47 -6.05 -0.81 -7.41
N GLY A 48 -6.32 0.48 -7.16
CA GLY A 48 -7.49 0.94 -6.40
C GLY A 48 -7.35 0.83 -4.88
N SER A 49 -6.17 0.50 -4.36
CA SER A 49 -5.90 0.42 -2.93
C SER A 49 -5.75 1.81 -2.31
N MET A 50 -6.03 1.93 -1.01
CA MET A 50 -5.68 3.10 -0.20
C MET A 50 -4.43 2.88 0.66
N ILE A 51 -3.82 3.97 1.11
CA ILE A 51 -2.79 3.95 2.15
C ILE A 51 -3.23 4.83 3.32
N VAL A 52 -3.22 4.28 4.54
CA VAL A 52 -3.52 5.02 5.77
C VAL A 52 -2.24 5.16 6.59
N PHE A 53 -1.93 6.37 7.02
CA PHE A 53 -0.84 6.66 7.94
C PHE A 53 -1.39 6.81 9.36
N CYS A 54 -0.68 6.27 10.34
CA CYS A 54 -1.02 6.44 11.75
C CYS A 54 0.01 7.32 12.46
N GLY A 55 -0.48 8.13 13.40
CA GLY A 55 0.35 8.91 14.30
C GLY A 55 1.01 8.07 15.40
N SER A 56 1.74 8.72 16.31
CA SER A 56 2.38 8.10 17.49
C SER A 56 1.42 7.44 18.47
N ASN A 57 0.13 7.77 18.39
CA ASN A 57 -0.94 7.15 19.17
C ASN A 57 -1.60 5.96 18.46
N PHE A 58 -1.02 5.47 17.36
CA PHE A 58 -1.56 4.39 16.52
C PHE A 58 -2.94 4.69 15.92
N GLN A 59 -3.40 5.95 15.97
CA GLN A 59 -4.63 6.39 15.34
C GLN A 59 -4.35 6.91 13.92
N PRO A 60 -5.30 6.78 12.97
CA PRO A 60 -5.17 7.35 11.64
C PRO A 60 -4.93 8.87 11.71
N SER A 61 -3.85 9.33 11.09
CA SER A 61 -3.47 10.75 11.02
C SER A 61 -3.62 11.33 9.61
N GLY A 62 -3.71 10.47 8.60
CA GLY A 62 -3.88 10.88 7.21
C GLY A 62 -3.99 9.67 6.28
N LEU A 63 -4.37 9.92 5.03
CA LEU A 63 -4.48 8.89 4.02
C LEU A 63 -4.04 9.39 2.64
N VAL A 64 -3.66 8.45 1.78
CA VAL A 64 -3.57 8.65 0.32
C VAL A 64 -4.71 7.91 -0.33
N TRP A 65 -5.48 8.63 -1.13
CA TRP A 65 -6.60 8.08 -1.88
C TRP A 65 -6.35 8.22 -3.38
N PRO A 66 -6.65 7.19 -4.20
CA PRO A 66 -6.53 7.29 -5.65
C PRO A 66 -7.56 8.28 -6.21
N MET A 67 -7.10 9.37 -6.81
CA MET A 67 -7.98 10.41 -7.39
C MET A 67 -8.62 9.98 -8.71
N VAL A 68 -7.96 9.08 -9.45
CA VAL A 68 -8.49 8.52 -10.70
C VAL A 68 -8.60 7.02 -10.49
N THR A 69 -9.80 6.55 -10.20
CA THR A 69 -10.09 5.12 -10.25
C THR A 69 -10.44 4.77 -11.70
N HIS A 70 -9.87 3.68 -12.24
CA HIS A 70 -10.11 3.23 -13.61
C HIS A 70 -11.63 3.22 -13.93
N HIS A 71 -12.09 4.13 -14.80
CA HIS A 71 -13.47 4.20 -15.34
C HIS A 71 -13.91 2.88 -16.00
N LEU A 72 -12.98 1.95 -16.25
CA LEU A 72 -13.24 0.63 -16.84
C LEU A 72 -13.82 -0.39 -15.85
N GLN A 73 -13.94 -0.08 -14.56
CA GLN A 73 -14.59 -0.96 -13.58
C GLN A 73 -16.13 -0.92 -13.65
N GLN A 74 -16.70 -0.25 -14.66
CA GLN A 74 -18.15 -0.20 -14.92
C GLN A 74 -18.63 -1.27 -15.94
N GLN A 75 -17.81 -2.28 -16.24
CA GLN A 75 -18.20 -3.40 -17.13
C GLN A 75 -18.05 -4.78 -16.47
N ARG A 76 -18.60 -4.95 -15.27
CA ARG A 76 -18.90 -6.30 -14.75
C ARG A 76 -20.27 -6.35 -14.11
#